data_AF-A0A257A2S4-F1
#
_entry.id   AF-A0A257A2S4-F1
#
_cell.length_a   1.000
_cell.length_b   1.000
_cell.length_c   1.000
_cell.angle_alpha   90.00
_cell.angle_beta   90.00
_cell.angle_gamma   90.00
#
_symmetry.space_group_name_H-M   'P 1'
#
loop_
_entity.id
_entity.type
_entity.pdbx_description
1 polymer ?
#
loop_
_entity_poly.entity_id
_entity_poly.type
_entity_poly.pdbx_seq_one_letter_code
_entity_poly.pdbx_strand_id
1 'polypeptide(L)'
;MSIHKSFLAEQSLQLYLKHSLLKIVGDYPRTHSIRRLLGELNRVLKFKELEEFIRANRARLSALEDAYLMARYFIKEYSKEDAKDMVELVEETLKIIDKAIGEEK
;
A
#
# COMPACT_ATOMS: atom_id res chain seq x y z
N MET A 1 19.61 3.20 -8.46
CA MET A 1 18.90 1.99 -8.96
C MET A 1 17.84 1.45 -7.99
N SER A 2 17.87 1.81 -6.69
CA SER A 2 16.91 1.31 -5.68
C SER A 2 15.52 1.96 -5.71
N ILE A 3 15.44 3.26 -6.03
CA ILE A 3 14.19 4.05 -6.01
C ILE A 3 13.12 3.53 -7.01
N HIS A 4 13.55 3.06 -8.19
CA HIS A 4 12.62 2.63 -9.23
C HIS A 4 11.84 1.35 -8.87
N LYS A 5 12.45 0.46 -8.07
CA LYS A 5 11.80 -0.78 -7.61
C LYS A 5 10.73 -0.48 -6.56
N SER A 6 11.03 0.39 -5.60
CA SER A 6 10.07 0.82 -4.57
C SER A 6 8.87 1.56 -5.20
N PHE A 7 9.11 2.35 -6.26
CA PHE A 7 8.06 3.00 -7.03
C PHE A 7 7.10 1.99 -7.70
N LEU A 8 7.64 0.99 -8.40
CA LEU A 8 6.81 -0.01 -9.07
C LEU A 8 6.00 -0.84 -8.06
N ALA A 9 6.57 -1.12 -6.89
CA ALA A 9 5.88 -1.82 -5.81
C ALA A 9 4.70 -0.98 -5.27
N GLU A 10 4.90 0.31 -4.98
CA GLU A 10 3.84 1.23 -4.57
C GLU A 10 2.71 1.31 -5.61
N GLN A 11 3.06 1.47 -6.88
CA GLN A 11 2.09 1.52 -7.97
C GLN A 11 1.30 0.21 -8.10
N SER A 12 1.97 -0.94 -7.97
CA SER A 12 1.29 -2.25 -7.99
C SER A 12 0.29 -2.38 -6.84
N LEU A 13 0.66 -1.96 -5.63
CA LEU A 13 -0.22 -2.00 -4.46
C LEU A 13 -1.43 -1.08 -4.64
N GLN A 14 -1.22 0.11 -5.19
CA GLN A 14 -2.30 1.05 -5.46
C GLN A 14 -3.30 0.50 -6.48
N LEU A 15 -2.82 -0.11 -7.57
CA LEU A 15 -3.67 -0.75 -8.58
C LEU A 15 -4.45 -1.92 -7.99
N TYR A 16 -3.78 -2.75 -7.18
CA TYR A 16 -4.41 -3.87 -6.49
C TYR A 16 -5.55 -3.40 -5.58
N LEU A 17 -5.30 -2.42 -4.71
CA LEU A 17 -6.32 -1.85 -3.83
C LEU A 17 -7.52 -1.27 -4.59
N LYS A 18 -7.28 -0.55 -5.69
CA LYS A 18 -8.35 -0.03 -6.55
C LYS A 18 -9.17 -1.13 -7.19
N HIS A 19 -8.52 -2.20 -7.64
CA HIS A 19 -9.19 -3.39 -8.16
C HIS A 19 -10.05 -4.06 -7.08
N SER A 20 -9.51 -4.31 -5.89
CA SER A 20 -10.25 -4.92 -4.77
C SER A 20 -11.46 -4.07 -4.37
N LEU A 21 -11.29 -2.75 -4.24
CA LEU A 21 -12.40 -1.82 -3.96
C LEU A 21 -13.45 -1.86 -5.07
N LEU A 22 -13.05 -1.83 -6.34
CA LEU A 22 -13.98 -1.92 -7.46
C LEU A 22 -14.77 -3.23 -7.43
N LYS A 23 -14.11 -4.35 -7.11
CA LYS A 23 -14.73 -5.68 -7.04
C LYS A 23 -15.73 -5.80 -5.88
N ILE A 24 -15.41 -5.23 -4.71
CA ILE A 24 -16.20 -5.38 -3.48
C ILE A 24 -17.29 -4.31 -3.35
N VAL A 25 -16.97 -3.07 -3.71
CA VAL A 25 -17.81 -1.88 -3.47
C VAL A 25 -18.47 -1.39 -4.76
N GLY A 26 -17.92 -1.72 -5.93
CA GLY A 26 -18.38 -1.23 -7.22
C GLY A 26 -17.79 0.14 -7.63
N ASP A 27 -16.99 0.77 -6.78
CA ASP A 27 -16.25 2.00 -7.08
C ASP A 27 -15.01 2.14 -6.16
N TYR A 28 -14.13 3.10 -6.46
CA TYR A 28 -12.99 3.44 -5.62
C TYR A 28 -12.70 4.95 -5.62
N PRO A 29 -12.18 5.51 -4.52
CA PRO A 29 -11.79 6.91 -4.49
C PRO A 29 -10.70 7.21 -5.54
N ARG A 30 -10.88 8.27 -6.32
CA ARG A 30 -9.87 8.77 -7.26
C ARG A 30 -8.71 9.44 -6.51
N THR A 31 -7.87 8.63 -5.89
CA THR A 31 -6.71 9.03 -5.08
C THR A 31 -5.50 8.13 -5.35
N HIS A 32 -4.32 8.65 -5.03
CA HIS A 32 -3.07 7.88 -5.00
C HIS A 32 -2.63 7.51 -3.58
N SER A 33 -3.40 7.90 -2.54
CA SER A 33 -3.07 7.53 -1.18
C SER A 33 -3.45 6.09 -0.89
N ILE A 34 -2.45 5.22 -0.73
CA ILE A 34 -2.57 3.85 -0.24
C ILE A 34 -3.30 3.82 1.11
N ARG A 35 -2.95 4.70 2.05
CA ARG A 35 -3.58 4.74 3.38
C ARG A 35 -5.07 5.05 3.28
N ARG A 36 -5.46 5.96 2.39
CA ARG A 36 -6.88 6.25 2.14
C ARG A 36 -7.58 5.06 1.52
N LEU A 37 -6.99 4.42 0.51
CA LEU A 37 -7.57 3.21 -0.12
C LEU A 37 -7.73 2.06 0.89
N LEU A 38 -6.71 1.80 1.73
CA LEU A 38 -6.76 0.80 2.81
C LEU A 38 -7.85 1.12 3.83
N GLY A 39 -7.97 2.38 4.24
CA GLY A 39 -9.01 2.81 5.16
C GLY A 39 -10.42 2.61 4.61
N GLU A 40 -10.63 2.91 3.32
CA GLU A 40 -11.91 2.67 2.64
C GLU A 40 -12.23 1.18 2.53
N LEU A 41 -11.23 0.36 2.20
CA LEU A 41 -11.37 -1.09 2.13
C LEU A 41 -11.75 -1.66 3.51
N ASN A 42 -11.02 -1.28 4.55
CA ASN A 42 -11.30 -1.74 5.90
C ASN A 42 -12.64 -1.23 6.44
N ARG A 43 -13.11 -0.05 6.03
CA ARG A 43 -14.44 0.45 6.40
C ARG A 43 -15.55 -0.50 5.93
N VAL A 44 -15.36 -1.13 4.78
CA VAL A 44 -16.33 -2.07 4.19
C VAL A 44 -16.16 -3.47 4.77
N LEU A 45 -14.93 -3.98 4.80
CA LEU A 45 -14.64 -5.34 5.29
C LEU A 45 -14.77 -5.48 6.81
N LYS A 46 -14.53 -4.39 7.55
CA LYS A 46 -14.46 -4.35 9.03
C LYS A 46 -13.55 -5.44 9.60
N PHE A 47 -12.42 -5.68 8.93
CA PHE A 47 -11.50 -6.75 9.27
C PHE A 47 -10.47 -6.27 10.29
N LYS A 48 -10.61 -6.75 11.54
CA LYS A 48 -9.84 -6.24 12.69
C LYS A 48 -8.32 -6.31 12.48
N GLU A 49 -7.81 -7.40 11.91
CA GLU A 49 -6.37 -7.55 11.67
C GLU A 49 -5.84 -6.54 10.65
N LEU A 50 -6.63 -6.19 9.63
CA LEU A 50 -6.28 -5.13 8.67
C LEU A 50 -6.28 -3.76 9.36
N GLU A 51 -7.25 -3.49 10.24
CA GLU A 51 -7.27 -2.26 11.04
C GLU A 51 -6.00 -2.11 11.91
N GLU A 52 -5.65 -3.18 12.62
CA GLU A 52 -4.46 -3.23 13.47
C GLU A 52 -3.17 -3.08 12.65
N PHE A 53 -3.09 -3.74 11.49
CA PHE A 53 -1.98 -3.63 10.55
C PHE A 53 -1.79 -2.18 10.07
N ILE A 54 -2.86 -1.51 9.64
CA ILE A 54 -2.82 -0.11 9.19
C ILE A 54 -2.32 0.81 10.31
N ARG A 55 -2.80 0.61 11.54
CA ARG A 55 -2.37 1.39 12.70
C ARG A 55 -0.89 1.17 13.03
N ALA A 56 -0.45 -0.09 13.08
CA ALA A 56 0.93 -0.45 13.41
C ALA A 56 1.93 0.07 12.36
N ASN A 57 1.54 0.07 11.08
CA ASN A 57 2.41 0.46 9.97
C ASN A 57 2.23 1.89 9.48
N ARG A 58 1.52 2.76 10.23
CA ARG A 58 1.16 4.12 9.79
C ARG A 58 2.36 4.94 9.28
N ALA A 59 3.51 4.86 9.96
CA ALA A 59 4.72 5.58 9.59
C ALA A 59 5.37 5.00 8.32
N ARG A 60 5.50 3.67 8.24
CA ARG A 60 6.04 2.97 7.06
C ARG A 60 5.17 3.22 5.82
N LEU A 61 3.84 3.17 5.96
CA LEU A 61 2.89 3.50 4.89
C LEU A 61 2.97 4.97 4.46
N SER A 62 3.28 5.90 5.39
CA SER A 62 3.58 7.29 5.01
C SER A 62 4.82 7.38 4.14
N ALA A 63 5.90 6.74 4.59
CA ALA A 63 7.18 6.77 3.89
C ALA A 63 7.08 6.15 2.50
N LEU A 64 6.26 5.11 2.31
CA LEU A 64 5.97 4.51 1.01
C LEU A 64 5.24 5.49 0.07
N GLU A 65 4.21 6.19 0.57
CA GLU A 65 3.52 7.23 -0.22
C GLU A 65 4.45 8.41 -0.55
N ASP A 66 5.30 8.81 0.39
CA ASP A 66 6.26 9.90 0.19
C ASP A 66 7.34 9.50 -0.84
N ALA A 67 7.78 8.23 -0.83
CA ALA A 67 8.77 7.72 -1.79
C ALA A 67 8.30 7.88 -3.24
N TYR A 68 7.00 7.75 -3.52
CA TYR A 68 6.41 8.00 -4.83
C TYR A 68 6.60 9.47 -5.26
N LEU A 69 6.38 10.42 -4.34
CA LEU A 69 6.58 11.85 -4.61
C LEU A 69 8.07 12.18 -4.72
N MET A 70 8.92 11.60 -3.87
CA MET A 70 10.36 11.85 -3.88
C MET A 70 11.02 11.29 -5.14
N ALA A 71 10.68 10.07 -5.57
CA ALA A 71 11.20 9.46 -6.81
C ALA A 71 10.94 10.32 -8.05
N ARG A 72 9.83 11.07 -8.05
CA ARG A 72 9.39 11.87 -9.18
C ARG A 72 9.87 13.33 -9.12
N TYR A 73 10.15 13.86 -7.93
CA TYR A 73 10.38 15.30 -7.75
C TYR A 73 11.62 15.67 -6.91
N PHE A 74 12.33 14.73 -6.27
CA PHE A 74 13.46 15.05 -5.38
C PHE A 74 14.64 14.05 -5.46
N ILE A 75 15.86 14.58 -5.35
CA ILE A 75 17.12 13.83 -5.29
C ILE A 75 17.40 13.43 -3.83
N LYS A 76 16.48 12.72 -3.17
CA LYS A 76 16.81 12.10 -1.87
C LYS A 76 17.35 10.71 -2.12
N GLU A 77 18.58 10.45 -1.68
CA GLU A 77 19.18 9.12 -1.77
C GLU A 77 18.50 8.20 -0.76
N TYR A 78 17.63 7.33 -1.25
CA TYR A 78 17.11 6.21 -0.47
C TYR A 78 18.18 5.12 -0.38
N SER A 79 18.44 4.64 0.83
CA SER A 79 19.36 3.53 1.05
C SER A 79 18.79 2.24 0.45
N LYS A 80 19.64 1.22 0.31
CA LYS A 80 19.20 -0.09 -0.15
C LYS A 80 18.28 -0.75 0.89
N GLU A 81 18.52 -0.45 2.15
CA GLU A 81 17.78 -0.91 3.33
C GLU A 81 16.37 -0.31 3.33
N ASP A 82 16.23 0.99 3.07
CA ASP A 82 14.91 1.63 2.96
C ASP A 82 14.09 1.04 1.79
N ALA A 83 14.74 0.80 0.65
CA ALA A 83 14.08 0.22 -0.51
C ALA A 83 13.61 -1.22 -0.23
N LYS A 84 14.37 -1.98 0.56
CA LYS A 84 14.02 -3.33 0.99
C LYS A 84 12.83 -3.30 1.95
N ASP A 85 12.86 -2.45 2.98
CA ASP A 85 11.74 -2.30 3.92
C ASP A 85 10.43 -1.91 3.21
N MET A 86 10.51 -1.05 2.20
CA MET A 86 9.34 -0.67 1.40
C MET A 86 8.75 -1.84 0.61
N VAL A 87 9.59 -2.68 0.00
CA VAL A 87 9.13 -3.86 -0.73
C VAL A 87 8.50 -4.86 0.23
N GLU A 88 9.13 -5.11 1.37
CA GLU A 88 8.59 -5.98 2.43
C GLU A 88 7.23 -5.47 2.92
N LEU A 89 7.10 -4.17 3.17
CA LEU A 89 5.81 -3.57 3.55
C LEU A 89 4.73 -3.79 2.48
N VAL A 90 5.07 -3.65 1.20
CA VAL A 90 4.11 -3.90 0.10
C VAL A 90 3.65 -5.35 0.10
N GLU A 91 4.57 -6.30 0.24
CA GLU A 91 4.25 -7.73 0.31
C GLU A 91 3.37 -8.07 1.53
N GLU A 92 3.70 -7.52 2.70
CA GLU A 92 2.89 -7.65 3.93
C GLU A 92 1.48 -7.09 3.72
N THR A 93 1.38 -5.93 3.06
CA THR A 93 0.11 -5.26 2.78
C THR A 93 -0.76 -6.08 1.83
N LEU A 94 -0.17 -6.68 0.79
CA LEU A 94 -0.90 -7.56 -0.13
C LEU A 94 -1.44 -8.79 0.61
N LYS A 95 -0.61 -9.46 1.41
CA LYS A 95 -1.03 -10.65 2.19
C LYS A 95 -2.20 -10.36 3.13
N ILE A 96 -2.17 -9.24 3.84
CA ILE A 96 -3.27 -8.89 4.76
C ILE A 96 -4.54 -8.51 4.00
N ILE A 97 -4.44 -7.91 2.81
CA ILE A 97 -5.60 -7.66 1.94
C ILE A 97 -6.18 -8.99 1.46
N ASP A 98 -5.35 -9.91 0.95
CA ASP A 98 -5.78 -11.23 0.45
C ASP A 98 -6.54 -12.00 1.53
N LYS A 99 -6.00 -12.02 2.75
CA LYS A 99 -6.65 -12.58 3.93
C LYS A 99 -7.98 -11.89 4.23
N ALA A 100 -8.03 -10.56 4.18
CA ALA A 100 -9.24 -9.79 4.47
C ALA A 100 -10.36 -10.01 3.43
N ILE A 101 -10.02 -10.22 2.16
CA ILE A 101 -10.98 -10.46 1.07
C ILE A 101 -11.33 -11.94 0.89
N GLY A 102 -10.66 -12.85 1.62
CA GLY A 102 -10.88 -14.29 1.53
C GLY A 102 -10.31 -14.93 0.26
N GLU A 103 -9.27 -14.34 -0.34
CA GLU A 103 -8.59 -14.86 -1.53
C GLU A 103 -7.31 -15.66 -1.19
N GLU A 104 -7.22 -16.24 0.02
CA GLU A 104 -6.12 -17.16 0.36
C GLU A 104 -6.04 -18.29 -0.68
N LYS A 105 -4.93 -18.36 -1.42
CA LYS A 105 -4.50 -19.53 -2.18
C LYS A 105 -3.72 -20.48 -1.29
#